data_AF-A0A804MG73-F1
#
_entry.id   AF-A0A804MG73-F1
#
_cell.length_a   1.000
_cell.length_b   1.000
_cell.length_c   1.000
_cell.angle_alpha   90.00
_cell.angle_beta   90.00
_cell.angle_gamma   90.00
#
_symmetry.space_group_name_H-M   'P 1'
#
loop_
_entity.id
_entity.type
_entity.pdbx_description
1 polymer ?
#
loop_
_entity_poly.entity_id
_entity_poly.type
_entity_poly.pdbx_seq_one_letter_code
_entity_poly.pdbx_strand_id
1 'polypeptide(L)'
;MDLSAVQAALSDKSYSTLASLCDELLLQAASQGFTTDEWPYSVHLLAHLYINDLNSARFFWKSLPQEVKDTRPELAAVWRIGQCLWKRDYAGVNTAAQGFEWGPDLADFITAFLGIGLACIVMNDIEFSYGYVVVKRNLNCSLS
;
A
#
# COMPACT_ATOMS: atom_id res chain seq x y z
N MET A 1 -11.58 -17.35 -3.36
CA MET A 1 -12.05 -16.06 -2.79
C MET A 1 -12.41 -15.16 -3.92
N ASP A 2 -13.49 -14.38 -3.80
CA ASP A 2 -13.84 -13.40 -4.83
C ASP A 2 -13.00 -12.12 -4.65
N LEU A 3 -11.88 -12.04 -5.37
CA LEU A 3 -11.01 -10.87 -5.39
C LEU A 3 -11.49 -9.83 -6.42
N SER A 4 -12.66 -10.02 -7.04
CA SER A 4 -13.20 -9.08 -8.03
C SER A 4 -13.37 -7.67 -7.47
N ALA A 5 -13.71 -7.52 -6.19
CA ALA A 5 -13.82 -6.22 -5.54
C ALA A 5 -12.46 -5.49 -5.48
N VAL A 6 -11.37 -6.22 -5.22
CA VAL A 6 -10.00 -5.68 -5.23
C VAL A 6 -9.60 -5.30 -6.65
N GLN A 7 -9.88 -6.16 -7.62
CA GLN A 7 -9.58 -5.90 -9.04
C GLN A 7 -10.37 -4.69 -9.58
N ALA A 8 -11.63 -4.56 -9.18
CA ALA A 8 -12.50 -3.44 -9.54
C ALA A 8 -11.98 -2.14 -8.92
N ALA A 9 -11.60 -2.15 -7.65
CA ALA A 9 -11.02 -0.97 -6.99
C ALA A 9 -9.64 -0.59 -7.55
N LEU A 10 -8.83 -1.55 -7.98
CA LEU A 10 -7.58 -1.31 -8.72
C LEU A 10 -7.86 -0.64 -10.08
N SER A 11 -8.87 -1.13 -10.80
CA SER A 11 -9.29 -0.56 -12.09
C SER A 11 -9.87 0.85 -11.94
N ASP A 12 -10.63 1.08 -10.87
CA ASP A 12 -11.24 2.37 -10.50
C ASP A 12 -10.23 3.34 -9.85
N LYS A 13 -9.01 2.87 -9.55
CA LYS A 13 -7.92 3.63 -8.91
C LYS A 13 -8.30 4.21 -7.54
N SER A 14 -9.28 3.58 -6.87
CA SER A 14 -9.76 3.98 -5.54
C SER A 14 -8.91 3.35 -4.43
N TYR A 15 -7.64 3.77 -4.35
CA TYR A 15 -6.64 3.14 -3.48
C TYR A 15 -6.89 3.35 -1.96
N SER A 16 -7.63 4.39 -1.59
CA SER A 16 -7.99 4.66 -0.19
C SER A 16 -9.02 3.69 0.37
N THR A 17 -9.91 3.15 -0.47
CA THR A 17 -10.91 2.15 -0.06
C THR A 17 -10.36 0.74 -0.12
N LEU A 18 -9.30 0.53 -0.91
CA LEU A 18 -8.62 -0.75 -1.11
C LEU A 18 -8.15 -1.36 0.21
N ALA A 19 -7.56 -0.58 1.13
CA ALA A 19 -7.08 -1.14 2.40
C ALA A 19 -8.22 -1.68 3.27
N SER A 20 -9.31 -0.92 3.43
CA SER A 20 -10.47 -1.34 4.21
C SER A 20 -11.14 -2.59 3.61
N LEU A 21 -11.31 -2.63 2.29
CA LEU A 21 -11.82 -3.81 1.58
C LEU A 21 -10.92 -5.03 1.80
N CYS A 22 -9.61 -4.82 1.71
CA CYS A 22 -8.60 -5.83 1.95
C CYS A 22 -8.62 -6.37 3.39
N ASP A 23 -8.80 -5.50 4.39
CA ASP A 23 -8.90 -5.90 5.81
C ASP A 23 -10.19 -6.67 6.08
N GLU A 24 -11.33 -6.22 5.55
CA GLU A 24 -12.62 -6.92 5.68
C GLU A 24 -12.56 -8.32 5.08
N LEU A 25 -12.03 -8.44 3.85
CA LEU A 25 -11.89 -9.72 3.18
C LEU A 25 -10.88 -10.63 3.89
N LEU A 26 -9.79 -10.09 4.46
CA LEU A 26 -8.84 -10.86 5.27
C LEU A 26 -9.48 -11.38 6.57
N LEU A 27 -10.29 -10.55 7.23
CA LEU A 27 -11.05 -10.95 8.41
C LEU A 27 -12.07 -12.05 8.07
N GLN A 28 -12.77 -11.92 6.94
CA GLN A 28 -13.65 -12.97 6.44
C GLN A 28 -12.89 -14.26 6.15
N ALA A 29 -11.71 -14.19 5.52
CA ALA A 29 -10.82 -15.32 5.28
C ALA A 29 -10.47 -16.06 6.58
N ALA A 30 -10.06 -15.29 7.59
CA ALA A 30 -9.70 -15.81 8.91
C ALA A 30 -10.90 -16.46 9.60
N SER A 31 -12.09 -15.89 9.45
CA SER A 31 -13.33 -16.41 10.03
C SER A 31 -13.78 -17.74 9.40
N GLN A 32 -13.51 -17.91 8.10
CA GLN A 32 -13.90 -19.10 7.34
C GLN A 32 -12.80 -20.17 7.31
N GLY A 33 -11.63 -19.91 7.90
CA GLY A 33 -10.52 -20.87 7.97
C GLY A 33 -9.85 -21.15 6.62
N PHE A 34 -9.97 -20.25 5.64
CA PHE A 34 -9.33 -20.42 4.34
C PHE A 34 -7.82 -20.16 4.41
N THR A 35 -7.07 -20.91 3.61
CA THR A 35 -5.63 -20.72 3.43
C THR A 35 -5.38 -19.41 2.71
N THR A 36 -4.65 -18.50 3.35
CA THR A 36 -4.28 -17.18 2.78
C THR A 36 -3.19 -17.26 1.72
N ASP A 37 -2.78 -18.46 1.32
CA ASP A 37 -1.69 -18.71 0.38
C ASP A 37 -1.88 -17.96 -0.96
N GLU A 38 -3.10 -17.87 -1.49
CA GLU A 38 -3.41 -17.15 -2.75
C GLU A 38 -3.71 -15.65 -2.55
N TRP A 39 -3.52 -15.11 -1.35
CA TRP A 39 -3.85 -13.70 -1.06
C TRP A 39 -2.88 -12.73 -1.74
N PRO A 40 -3.36 -11.60 -2.31
CA PRO A 40 -2.50 -10.57 -2.90
C PRO A 40 -1.81 -9.73 -1.80
N TYR A 41 -0.89 -10.34 -1.06
CA TYR A 41 -0.16 -9.70 0.04
C TYR A 41 0.54 -8.39 -0.38
N SER A 42 1.10 -8.34 -1.59
CA SER A 42 1.79 -7.14 -2.11
C SER A 42 0.84 -5.96 -2.23
N VAL A 43 -0.37 -6.17 -2.78
CA VAL A 43 -1.40 -5.14 -2.94
C VAL A 43 -1.94 -4.70 -1.59
N HIS A 44 -2.20 -5.65 -0.69
CA HIS A 44 -2.68 -5.38 0.66
C HIS A 44 -1.68 -4.51 1.45
N LEU A 45 -0.39 -4.84 1.39
CA LEU A 45 0.67 -4.07 2.05
C LEU A 45 0.80 -2.67 1.44
N LEU A 46 0.71 -2.55 0.10
CA LEU A 46 0.78 -1.28 -0.61
C LEU A 46 -0.43 -0.38 -0.30
N ALA A 47 -1.61 -0.96 -0.12
CA ALA A 47 -2.81 -0.22 0.29
C ALA A 47 -2.65 0.38 1.70
N HIS A 48 -2.08 -0.37 2.66
CA HIS A 48 -1.75 0.18 3.99
C HIS A 48 -0.74 1.32 3.93
N LEU A 49 0.27 1.19 3.07
CA LEU A 49 1.25 2.25 2.81
C LEU A 49 0.59 3.51 2.23
N TYR A 50 -0.40 3.35 1.35
CA TYR A 50 -1.15 4.47 0.75
C TYR A 50 -1.91 5.30 1.79
N ILE A 51 -2.50 4.65 2.80
CA ILE A 51 -3.23 5.33 3.90
C ILE A 51 -2.26 5.93 4.94
N ASN A 52 -0.95 5.77 4.74
CA ASN A 52 0.09 6.14 5.70
C ASN A 52 -0.02 5.37 7.02
N ASP A 53 -0.61 4.17 7.01
CA ASP A 53 -0.63 3.28 8.18
C ASP A 53 0.58 2.35 8.20
N LEU A 54 1.73 2.94 8.51
CA LEU A 54 3.00 2.22 8.62
C LEU A 54 2.99 1.19 9.76
N ASN A 55 2.16 1.39 10.79
CA ASN A 55 2.08 0.49 11.93
C ASN A 55 1.39 -0.82 11.55
N SER A 56 0.25 -0.73 10.87
CA SER A 56 -0.49 -1.89 10.35
C SER A 56 0.35 -2.65 9.32
N ALA A 57 1.02 -1.93 8.40
CA ALA A 57 1.95 -2.53 7.44
C ALA A 57 3.08 -3.33 8.12
N ARG A 58 3.66 -2.79 9.21
CA ARG A 58 4.71 -3.48 9.99
C ARG A 58 4.19 -4.72 10.70
N PHE A 59 3.01 -4.62 11.31
CA PHE A 59 2.39 -5.75 11.98
C PHE A 59 2.12 -6.88 10.98
N PHE A 60 1.59 -6.53 9.81
CA PHE A 60 1.36 -7.44 8.70
C PHE A 60 2.67 -8.12 8.24
N TRP A 61 3.72 -7.35 7.97
CA TRP A 61 5.03 -7.90 7.60
C TRP A 61 5.61 -8.86 8.65
N LYS A 62 5.43 -8.55 9.94
CA LYS A 62 5.91 -9.43 11.02
C LYS A 62 5.07 -10.71 11.14
N SER A 63 3.77 -10.64 10.86
CA SER A 63 2.83 -11.76 10.89
C SER A 63 3.09 -12.79 9.79
N LEU A 64 3.63 -12.34 8.66
CA LEU A 64 3.89 -13.22 7.50
C LEU A 64 5.02 -14.24 7.76
N PRO A 65 4.81 -15.53 7.41
CA PRO A 65 5.85 -16.57 7.44
C PRO A 65 7.06 -16.19 6.58
N GLN A 66 8.24 -16.73 6.90
CA GLN A 66 9.43 -16.50 6.07
C GLN A 66 9.27 -17.13 4.68
N GLU A 67 8.59 -18.27 4.57
CA GLU A 67 8.30 -18.93 3.29
C GLU A 67 7.59 -17.99 2.32
N VAL A 68 6.63 -17.18 2.77
CA VAL A 68 5.90 -16.22 1.91
C VAL A 68 6.81 -15.09 1.45
N LYS A 69 7.77 -14.67 2.28
CA LYS A 69 8.72 -13.60 1.98
C LYS A 69 9.76 -14.04 0.95
N ASP A 70 10.26 -15.27 1.06
CA ASP A 70 11.21 -15.84 0.09
C ASP A 70 10.53 -16.19 -1.23
N THR A 71 9.30 -16.68 -1.19
CA THR A 71 8.55 -17.06 -2.39
C THR A 71 8.12 -15.85 -3.23
N ARG A 72 7.98 -14.66 -2.61
CA ARG A 72 7.43 -13.46 -3.26
C ARG A 72 8.35 -12.25 -3.11
N PRO A 73 9.30 -12.05 -4.03
CA PRO A 73 10.21 -10.91 -3.97
C PRO A 73 9.50 -9.56 -4.12
N GLU A 74 8.33 -9.52 -4.77
CA GLU A 74 7.49 -8.32 -4.87
C GLU A 74 7.09 -7.77 -3.49
N LEU A 75 6.70 -8.65 -2.57
CA LEU A 75 6.28 -8.28 -1.22
C LEU A 75 7.44 -7.67 -0.44
N ALA A 76 8.63 -8.23 -0.59
CA ALA A 76 9.85 -7.69 0.01
C ALA A 76 10.21 -6.32 -0.58
N ALA A 77 10.01 -6.11 -1.87
CA ALA A 77 10.22 -4.81 -2.51
C ALA A 77 9.20 -3.76 -2.00
N VAL A 78 7.92 -4.10 -1.84
CA VAL A 78 6.90 -3.19 -1.27
C VAL A 78 7.27 -2.84 0.17
N TRP A 79 7.75 -3.82 0.94
CA TRP A 79 8.21 -3.57 2.29
C TRP A 79 9.43 -2.64 2.35
N ARG A 80 10.37 -2.75 1.40
CA ARG A 80 11.51 -1.81 1.29
C ARG A 80 11.03 -0.38 1.07
N ILE A 81 10.01 -0.17 0.23
CA ILE A 81 9.37 1.14 0.05
C ILE A 81 8.84 1.64 1.39
N GLY A 82 8.12 0.79 2.14
CA GLY A 82 7.65 1.10 3.49
C GLY A 82 8.75 1.46 4.49
N GLN A 83 9.90 0.80 4.43
CA GLN A 83 11.06 1.12 5.28
C GLN A 83 11.67 2.49 4.96
N CYS A 84 11.73 2.86 3.68
CA CYS A 84 12.18 4.18 3.25
C CYS A 84 11.20 5.28 3.71
N LEU A 85 9.88 5.05 3.58
CA LEU A 85 8.85 5.93 4.14
C LEU A 85 8.99 6.13 5.65
N TRP A 86 9.24 5.05 6.40
CA TRP A 86 9.45 5.12 7.84
C TRP A 86 10.64 6.02 8.22
N LYS A 87 11.73 5.96 7.43
CA LYS A 87 12.90 6.82 7.61
C LYS A 87 12.70 8.23 7.05
N ARG A 88 11.54 8.52 6.45
CA ARG A 88 11.23 9.75 5.70
C ARG A 88 12.21 9.98 4.54
N ASP A 89 12.76 8.89 4.01
CA ASP A 89 13.69 8.91 2.90
C ASP A 89 12.93 8.73 1.58
N TYR A 90 12.35 9.83 1.10
CA TYR A 90 11.54 9.86 -0.12
C TYR A 90 12.37 9.59 -1.39
N ALA A 91 13.65 9.94 -1.40
CA ALA A 91 14.56 9.62 -2.49
C ALA A 91 14.84 8.11 -2.55
N GLY A 92 15.02 7.49 -1.37
CA GLY A 92 15.13 6.05 -1.22
C GLY A 92 13.88 5.29 -1.68
N VAL A 93 12.68 5.83 -1.44
CA VAL A 93 11.42 5.24 -1.91
C VAL A 93 11.39 5.11 -3.44
N ASN A 94 11.72 6.19 -4.17
CA ASN A 94 11.70 6.18 -5.63
C ASN A 94 12.77 5.22 -6.20
N THR A 95 13.95 5.20 -5.57
CA THR A 95 15.03 4.28 -5.93
C THR A 95 14.66 2.82 -5.68
N ALA A 96 14.00 2.53 -4.55
CA ALA A 96 13.54 1.18 -4.20
C ALA A 96 12.43 0.70 -5.14
N ALA A 97 11.53 1.59 -5.54
CA ALA A 97 10.46 1.29 -6.48
C ALA A 97 10.98 1.06 -7.91
N GLN A 98 11.92 1.89 -8.38
CA GLN A 98 12.54 1.72 -9.72
C GLN A 98 13.50 0.53 -9.79
N GLY A 99 14.06 0.10 -8.66
CA GLY A 99 14.99 -1.03 -8.57
C GLY A 99 14.34 -2.41 -8.67
N PHE A 100 13.01 -2.49 -8.83
CA PHE A 100 12.28 -3.74 -8.92
C PHE A 100 11.35 -3.74 -10.15
N GLU A 101 11.34 -4.84 -10.91
CA GLU A 101 10.42 -5.01 -12.05
C GLU A 101 9.06 -5.49 -11.54
N TRP A 102 8.09 -4.59 -11.55
CA TRP A 102 6.72 -4.86 -11.13
C TRP A 102 5.87 -5.40 -12.29
N GLY A 103 4.93 -6.28 -11.99
CA GLY A 103 3.85 -6.61 -12.93
C GLY A 103 3.05 -5.35 -13.30
N PRO A 104 2.40 -5.31 -14.48
CA PRO A 104 1.75 -4.11 -15.01
C PRO A 104 0.73 -3.51 -14.03
N ASP A 105 -0.10 -4.35 -13.39
CA ASP A 105 -1.10 -3.90 -12.41
C ASP A 105 -0.48 -3.26 -11.16
N LEU A 106 0.66 -3.78 -10.68
CA LEU A 106 1.38 -3.21 -9.54
C LEU A 106 2.18 -1.97 -9.93
N ALA A 107 2.74 -1.93 -11.14
CA ALA A 107 3.50 -0.79 -11.63
C ALA A 107 2.65 0.48 -11.68
N ASP A 108 1.41 0.36 -12.18
CA ASP A 108 0.45 1.47 -12.17
C ASP A 108 0.12 1.93 -10.75
N PHE A 109 -0.11 0.99 -9.83
CA PHE A 109 -0.41 1.32 -8.43
C PHE A 109 0.78 1.99 -7.74
N ILE A 110 2.00 1.50 -7.93
CA ILE A 110 3.22 2.08 -7.35
C ILE A 110 3.48 3.45 -7.95
N THR A 111 3.29 3.63 -9.25
CA THR A 111 3.43 4.94 -9.90
C THR A 111 2.44 5.96 -9.32
N ALA A 112 1.17 5.55 -9.12
CA ALA A 112 0.17 6.38 -8.47
C ALA A 112 0.55 6.71 -7.01
N PHE A 113 1.09 5.73 -6.28
CA PHE A 113 1.58 5.90 -4.91
C PHE A 113 2.78 6.86 -4.85
N LEU A 114 3.77 6.73 -5.72
CA LEU A 114 4.95 7.59 -5.78
C LEU A 114 4.61 9.03 -6.19
N GLY A 115 3.61 9.21 -7.06
CA GLY A 115 3.16 10.52 -7.49
C GLY A 115 2.27 11.20 -6.46
N ILE A 116 1.03 10.69 -6.31
CA ILE A 116 -0.02 11.34 -5.50
C ILE A 116 0.14 10.98 -4.02
N GLY A 117 0.38 9.70 -3.72
CA GLY A 117 0.50 9.20 -2.34
C GLY A 117 1.65 9.85 -1.58
N LEU A 118 2.85 9.84 -2.18
CA LEU A 118 4.06 10.43 -1.60
C LEU A 118 3.91 11.94 -1.40
N ALA A 119 3.33 12.65 -2.37
CA ALA A 119 3.05 14.08 -2.24
C ALA A 119 2.08 14.36 -1.08
N CYS A 120 1.01 13.58 -0.94
CA CYS A 120 0.06 13.69 0.17
C CYS A 120 0.71 13.40 1.53
N ILE A 121 1.59 12.41 1.62
CA ILE A 121 2.30 12.06 2.85
C ILE A 121 3.30 13.17 3.22
N VAL A 122 4.12 13.61 2.27
CA VAL A 122 5.07 14.73 2.46
C VAL A 122 4.35 16.00 2.88
N MET A 123 3.20 16.31 2.26
CA MET A 123 2.39 17.47 2.64
C MET A 123 1.87 17.36 4.08
N ASN A 124 1.32 16.21 4.49
CA ASN A 124 0.89 16.01 5.90
C ASN A 124 2.07 16.10 6.88
N ASP A 125 3.25 15.62 6.51
CA ASP A 125 4.43 15.68 7.37
C ASP A 125 4.99 17.10 7.54
N ILE A 126 4.96 17.92 6.47
CA ILE A 126 5.26 19.35 6.54
C ILE A 126 4.21 20.07 7.39
N GLU A 127 2.94 19.70 7.25
CA GLU A 127 1.82 20.23 8.02
C GLU A 127 2.05 20.06 9.53
N PHE A 128 2.45 18.86 9.96
CA PHE A 128 2.75 18.55 11.36
C PHE A 128 4.00 19.27 11.87
N SER A 129 5.00 19.48 11.01
CA SER A 129 6.26 20.14 11.40
C SER A 129 6.18 21.66 11.46
N TYR A 130 5.28 22.30 10.70
CA TYR A 130 5.16 23.76 10.63
C TYR A 130 3.84 24.31 11.22
N GLY A 131 2.91 23.46 11.66
CA GLY A 131 1.69 23.88 12.36
C GLY A 131 0.69 24.66 11.49
N TYR A 132 0.83 24.64 10.17
CA TYR A 132 -0.14 25.23 9.26
C TYR A 132 -1.28 24.24 9.03
N VAL A 133 -2.52 24.54 9.38
CA VAL A 133 -3.68 23.74 8.94
C VAL A 133 -3.96 24.11 7.48
N VAL A 134 -3.49 23.31 6.53
CA VAL A 134 -3.99 23.41 5.16
C VAL A 134 -5.21 22.53 5.10
N VAL A 135 -6.38 23.15 4.98
CA VAL A 135 -7.67 22.47 4.72
C VAL A 135 -7.39 21.31 3.76
N LYS A 136 -7.52 20.07 4.26
CA LYS A 136 -7.58 18.84 3.46
C LYS A 136 -8.63 19.08 2.39
N ARG A 137 -8.25 19.66 1.26
CA ARG A 137 -9.08 19.67 0.08
C ARG A 137 -9.21 18.20 -0.24
N ASN A 138 -10.45 17.72 -0.15
CA ASN A 138 -10.91 16.49 -0.77
C ASN A 138 -10.17 16.31 -2.10
N LEU A 139 -9.04 15.61 -2.08
CA LEU A 139 -8.57 14.85 -3.22
C LEU A 139 -9.50 13.64 -3.25
N ASN A 140 -10.76 13.91 -3.60
CA ASN A 140 -11.53 12.96 -4.36
C ASN A 140 -10.67 12.71 -5.60
N CYS A 141 -9.94 11.61 -5.57
CA CYS A 141 -9.45 10.93 -6.76
C CYS A 141 -10.67 10.51 -7.58
N SER A 142 -11.35 11.48 -8.18
CA SER A 142 -12.23 11.27 -9.31
C SER A 142 -11.35 11.48 -10.53
N LEU A 143 -10.61 10.43 -10.89
CA LEU A 143 -9.99 10.34 -12.20
C LEU A 143 -11.12 10.16 -13.22
N SER A 144 -11.53 11.27 -13.85
CA SER A 144 -12.16 11.24 -15.18
C SER A 144 -11.09 11.06 -16.25
#